data_AF-A0A7T3QYV0-F1
#
_entry.id   AF-A0A7T3QYV0-F1
#
_cell.length_a   1.000
_cell.length_b   1.000
_cell.length_c   1.000
_cell.angle_alpha   90.00
_cell.angle_beta   90.00
_cell.angle_gamma   90.00
#
_symmetry.space_group_name_H-M   'P 1'
#
loop_
_entity.id
_entity.type
_entity.pdbx_description
1 polymer ?
#
loop_
_entity_poly.entity_id
_entity_poly.type
_entity_poly.pdbx_seq_one_letter_code
_entity_poly.pdbx_strand_id
1 'polypeptide(L)' 'LGAALLLLTDCGICPAIKENVHLFLNGTSEEYFEYVKQYKDDPVILENTAKINQCVDSTLTEKDMPHTTTFL' A
#
# COMPACT_ATOMS: atom_id res chain seq x y z
N LEU A 1 18.38 26.19 16.56
CA LEU A 1 18.73 24.78 16.29
C LEU A 1 17.52 23.85 16.06
N GLY A 2 16.27 24.31 16.21
CA GLY A 2 15.07 23.44 16.14
C GLY A 2 14.51 23.09 14.75
N ALA A 3 14.93 23.78 13.67
CA ALA A 3 14.44 23.50 12.32
C ALA A 3 15.44 22.73 11.43
N ALA A 4 16.74 22.87 11.72
CA ALA A 4 17.79 22.19 10.94
C ALA A 4 17.84 20.67 11.19
N LEU A 5 17.36 20.19 12.36
CA LEU A 5 17.23 18.76 12.64
C LEU A 5 16.18 18.06 11.77
N LEU A 6 15.14 18.79 11.33
CA LEU A 6 14.07 18.23 10.48
C LEU A 6 14.56 17.93 9.06
N LEU A 7 15.67 18.54 8.63
CA LEU A 7 16.25 18.33 7.30
C LEU A 7 17.19 17.11 7.23
N LEU A 8 17.49 16.47 8.38
CA LEU A 8 18.36 15.29 8.47
C LEU A 8 17.58 13.97 8.54
N THR A 9 16.26 14.02 8.63
CA THR A 9 15.43 12.84 8.42
C THR A 9 15.16 12.74 6.94
N ASP A 10 15.81 11.80 6.25
CA ASP A 10 15.36 11.31 4.95
C ASP A 10 13.83 11.16 5.04
N CYS A 11 13.08 12.02 4.35
CA CYS A 11 11.62 11.93 4.33
C CYS A 11 11.29 10.80 3.36
N GLY A 12 11.59 9.57 3.79
CA GLY A 12 11.28 8.35 3.06
C GLY A 12 9.79 8.25 2.78
N ILE A 13 9.38 7.17 2.15
CA ILE A 13 7.97 6.94 1.84
C ILE A 13 7.10 7.09 3.10
N CYS A 14 5.98 7.82 2.98
CA CYS A 14 5.05 8.01 4.10
C CYS A 14 4.66 6.64 4.67
N PRO A 15 4.74 6.41 6.00
CA PRO A 15 4.43 5.11 6.58
C PRO A 15 3.06 4.55 6.17
N ALA A 16 2.05 5.42 6.04
CA ALA A 16 0.72 5.03 5.57
C ALA A 16 0.73 4.52 4.11
N ILE A 17 1.55 5.14 3.25
CA ILE A 17 1.70 4.68 1.86
C ILE A 17 2.49 3.36 1.82
N LYS A 18 3.53 3.23 2.64
CA LYS A 18 4.30 1.97 2.75
C LYS A 18 3.40 0.81 3.16
N GLU A 19 2.58 1.03 4.17
CA GLU A 19 1.63 0.02 4.67
C GLU A 19 0.55 -0.29 3.63
N ASN A 20 0.02 0.73 2.95
CA ASN A 20 -0.95 0.53 1.87
C ASN A 20 -0.42 -0.42 0.79
N VAL A 21 0.82 -0.18 0.33
CA VAL A 21 1.42 -1.03 -0.71
C VAL A 21 1.81 -2.41 -0.16
N HIS A 22 2.24 -2.49 1.11
CA HIS A 22 2.51 -3.77 1.75
C HIS A 22 1.26 -4.67 1.79
N LEU A 23 0.13 -4.12 2.25
CA LEU A 23 -1.15 -4.84 2.30
C LEU A 23 -1.68 -5.17 0.91
N PHE A 24 -1.52 -4.27 -0.06
CA PHE A 24 -1.94 -4.50 -1.44
C PHE A 24 -1.21 -5.70 -2.10
N LEU A 25 0.06 -5.90 -1.77
CA LEU A 25 0.88 -6.94 -2.41
C LEU A 25 0.93 -8.25 -1.62
N ASN A 26 0.80 -8.20 -0.29
CA ASN A 26 1.05 -9.35 0.59
C ASN A 26 -0.11 -9.66 1.55
N GLY A 27 -1.02 -8.71 1.76
CA GLY A 27 -2.18 -8.90 2.63
C GLY A 27 -3.29 -9.67 1.93
N THR A 28 -4.25 -10.14 2.71
CA THR A 28 -5.50 -10.64 2.14
C THR A 28 -6.33 -9.50 1.53
N SER A 29 -7.20 -9.80 0.57
CA SER A 29 -8.08 -8.80 -0.02
C SER A 29 -8.95 -8.09 1.03
N GLU A 30 -9.36 -8.78 2.10
CA GLU A 30 -10.14 -8.21 3.20
C GLU A 30 -9.31 -7.21 4.03
N GLU A 31 -8.08 -7.57 4.40
CA GLU A 31 -7.18 -6.69 5.16
C GLU A 31 -6.84 -5.41 4.38
N TYR A 32 -6.52 -5.53 3.08
CA TYR A 32 -6.25 -4.37 2.24
C TYR A 32 -7.48 -3.47 2.09
N PHE A 33 -8.67 -4.06 1.91
CA PHE A 33 -9.90 -3.32 1.74
C PHE A 33 -10.30 -2.53 3.00
N GLU A 34 -10.25 -3.18 4.17
CA GLU A 34 -10.53 -2.51 5.45
C GLU A 34 -9.51 -1.40 5.74
N TYR A 35 -8.25 -1.56 5.32
CA TYR A 35 -7.25 -0.49 5.42
C TYR A 35 -7.60 0.72 4.54
N VAL A 36 -7.92 0.52 3.26
CA VAL A 36 -8.27 1.62 2.34
C VAL A 36 -9.50 2.38 2.82
N LYS A 37 -10.49 1.67 3.35
CA LYS A 37 -11.73 2.23 3.87
C LYS A 37 -11.53 3.25 5.00
N GLN A 38 -10.48 3.09 5.82
CA GLN A 38 -10.13 4.05 6.87
C GLN A 38 -9.76 5.43 6.32
N TYR A 39 -9.28 5.52 5.08
CA TYR A 39 -8.91 6.78 4.42
C TYR A 39 -10.03 7.31 3.53
N LYS A 40 -10.77 6.43 2.85
CA LYS A 40 -11.85 6.82 1.95
C LYS A 40 -12.92 5.73 1.84
N ASP A 41 -13.99 5.89 2.61
CA ASP A 41 -15.21 5.08 2.53
C ASP A 41 -16.13 5.60 1.43
N ASP A 42 -15.69 5.45 0.18
CA ASP A 42 -16.45 5.80 -1.02
C ASP A 42 -16.70 4.52 -1.84
N PRO A 43 -17.98 4.17 -2.13
CA PRO A 43 -18.30 2.90 -2.76
C PRO A 43 -17.68 2.72 -4.15
N VAL A 44 -17.49 3.80 -4.91
CA VAL A 44 -16.86 3.74 -6.24
C VAL A 44 -15.37 3.45 -6.11
N ILE A 45 -14.71 4.06 -5.12
CA ILE A 45 -13.31 3.80 -4.83
C ILE A 45 -13.13 2.36 -4.38
N LEU A 46 -13.96 1.90 -3.44
CA LEU A 46 -13.91 0.55 -2.91
C LEU A 46 -14.16 -0.52 -3.97
N GLU A 47 -15.14 -0.32 -4.87
CA GLU A 47 -15.37 -1.23 -5.99
C GLU A 47 -14.13 -1.33 -6.91
N ASN A 48 -13.50 -0.19 -7.20
CA ASN A 48 -12.29 -0.17 -8.01
C ASN A 48 -11.10 -0.82 -7.30
N THR A 49 -10.93 -0.57 -6.01
CA THR A 49 -9.90 -1.21 -5.16
C THR A 49 -10.02 -2.73 -5.24
N ALA A 50 -11.24 -3.27 -5.09
CA ALA A 50 -11.46 -4.71 -5.17
C ALA A 50 -11.09 -5.29 -6.56
N LYS A 51 -11.48 -4.63 -7.65
CA LYS A 51 -11.15 -5.07 -9.02
C LYS A 51 -9.65 -5.05 -9.29
N ILE A 52 -8.96 -4.00 -8.83
CA ILE A 52 -7.51 -3.87 -8.99
C ILE A 52 -6.79 -4.94 -8.18
N ASN A 53 -7.20 -5.18 -6.93
CA ASN A 53 -6.62 -6.22 -6.09
C ASN A 53 -6.76 -7.60 -6.72
N GLN A 54 -7.97 -7.94 -7.20
CA GLN A 54 -8.22 -9.20 -7.89
C GLN A 54 -7.33 -9.38 -9.12
N CYS A 55 -7.11 -8.31 -9.89
CA CYS A 55 -6.24 -8.34 -11.05
C CYS A 55 -4.79 -8.68 -10.65
N VAL A 56 -4.27 -7.98 -9.63
CA VAL A 56 -2.91 -8.19 -9.13
C VAL A 56 -2.73 -9.60 -8.55
N ASP A 57 -3.66 -10.06 -7.72
CA ASP A 57 -3.63 -11.40 -7.13
C ASP A 57 -3.67 -12.51 -8.21
N SER A 58 -4.37 -12.26 -9.31
CA SER A 58 -4.44 -13.21 -10.44
C SER A 58 -3.22 -13.19 -11.36
N THR A 59 -2.43 -12.10 -11.33
CA THR A 59 -1.34 -11.84 -12.28
C THR A 59 0.03 -12.09 -11.66
N LEU A 60 0.24 -11.64 -10.42
CA LEU A 60 1.50 -11.80 -9.73
C LEU A 60 1.57 -13.19 -9.10
N THR A 61 2.64 -13.91 -9.39
CA THR A 61 2.92 -15.17 -8.71
C THR A 61 3.67 -14.91 -7.39
N GLU A 62 3.71 -15.90 -6.50
CA GLU A 62 4.52 -15.82 -5.25
C GLU A 62 5.99 -15.46 -5.51
N LYS A 63 6.50 -15.73 -6.72
CA LYS A 63 7.86 -15.39 -7.14
C LYS A 63 8.02 -13.91 -7.47
N ASP A 64 6.97 -13.22 -7.91
CA ASP A 64 7.01 -11.81 -8.32
C ASP A 64 6.81 -10.85 -7.13
N MET A 65 6.06 -11.29 -6.12
CA MET A 65 5.78 -10.52 -4.90
C MET A 65 7.03 -10.03 -4.14
N PRO A 66 8.04 -10.88 -3.81
CA PRO A 66 9.20 -10.43 -3.04
C PRO A 66 10.12 -9.46 -3.81
N HIS A 67 10.09 -9.51 -5.16
CA HIS A 67 10.83 -8.57 -5.99
C HIS A 67 10.16 -7.18 -6.02
N THR A 68 8.84 -7.11 -5.80
CA THR A 68 8.07 -5.87 -5.82
C THR A 68 8.30 -5.04 -4.55
N THR A 69 8.42 -5.69 -3.40
CA THR A 69 8.70 -5.04 -2.09
C THR A 69 10.11 -4.44 -2.00
N THR A 70 11.04 -4.89 -2.85
CA THR A 70 12.42 -4.35 -2.89
C THR A 70 12.48 -2.94 -3.50
N PHE A 71 11.45 -2.53 -4.25
CA PHE A 71 11.35 -1.19 -4.86
C PHE A 71 10.71 -0.12 -3.95
N LEU A 72 10.27 -0.48 -2.73
CA LEU A 72 9.57 0.37 -1.75
C LEU A 72 10.40 0.60 -0.49
#